data_AF-A0A0M8PAQ5-F1
#
_entry.id   AF-A0A0M8PAQ5-F1
#
_cell.length_a   1.000
_cell.length_b   1.000
_cell.length_c   1.000
_cell.angle_alpha   90.00
_cell.angle_beta   90.00
_cell.angle_gamma   90.00
#
_symmetry.space_group_name_H-M   'P 1'
#
loop_
_entity.id
_entity.type
_entity.pdbx_description
1 polymer ?
#
loop_
_entity_poly.entity_id
_entity_poly.type
_entity_poly.pdbx_seq_one_letter_code
_entity_poly.pdbx_strand_id
1 'polypeptide(L)'
;MAKRKKYHRISVSSGEEDIDKPFALLMDILKRPSLGNYVRHVECCTATSSHMDYKQVKSQRNLSNEEIDLVQEAVKKGGFTGLQVDRVFNILMQRMEKTATYDGYRHRESLGTFITQALTAILIVVSPNVVSMALTHPSGLSFNHTIDFPLAQLLRRANASPENKPYLCHLRSVYVINKNDSTWSDGRFYLPMDFSGCLRLFDNLPSIESARVDIMKQDPNKRLEFKERCSNISKISIHHSSVDSLYLANLIWSCKFLKEFQYSIGGRESNDGSSPTFNPEAFINVLCAHKKTLEILDIDTENEIHTFEIVDEEERDYQFNQYGSPFESDISDETRTFYKLIWKYGGSLKEFMALKRLSLGIHFLLYFAAGVSGESYKKRETLDLVACLPNGLEYLCVRGYQKGESEEHDQQMDALITFYKSGSSQLRELKGIDELIPNAEVVHDPDNDDHLLWSLEELGYESD
;
A
#
# COMPACT_ATOMS: atom_id res chain seq x y z
N MET A 1 22.05 16.38 -23.35
CA MET A 1 21.07 16.13 -22.27
C MET A 1 20.10 14.98 -22.58
N ALA A 2 19.60 14.82 -23.82
CA ALA A 2 18.69 13.73 -24.20
C ALA A 2 19.18 12.30 -23.87
N LYS A 3 20.46 11.99 -24.08
CA LYS A 3 21.06 10.66 -23.78
C LYS A 3 21.07 10.27 -22.29
N ARG A 4 20.82 11.21 -21.36
CA ARG A 4 20.80 10.96 -19.90
C ARG A 4 19.40 10.65 -19.38
N LYS A 5 18.34 11.09 -20.08
CA LYS A 5 16.94 10.88 -19.68
C LYS A 5 16.57 9.40 -19.62
N LYS A 6 17.17 8.57 -20.50
CA LYS A 6 16.91 7.12 -20.55
C LYS A 6 17.33 6.34 -19.30
N TYR A 7 18.20 6.90 -18.45
CA TYR A 7 18.62 6.24 -17.20
C TYR A 7 17.80 6.71 -16.00
N HIS A 8 16.94 7.72 -16.14
CA HIS A 8 16.23 8.30 -15.00
C HIS A 8 15.22 7.33 -14.37
N ARG A 9 14.52 6.59 -15.23
CA ARG A 9 13.57 5.53 -14.89
C ARG A 9 14.03 4.25 -15.57
N ILE A 10 14.20 3.20 -14.79
CA ILE A 10 14.55 1.86 -15.26
C ILE A 10 13.40 0.94 -14.90
N SER A 11 12.84 0.25 -15.89
CA SER A 11 11.80 -0.76 -15.67
C SER A 11 12.33 -2.13 -16.09
N VAL A 12 12.02 -3.13 -15.28
CA VAL A 12 12.45 -4.52 -15.47
C VAL A 12 11.21 -5.41 -15.46
N SER A 13 10.95 -6.06 -16.60
CA SER A 13 9.85 -7.01 -16.80
C SER A 13 10.35 -8.24 -17.55
N SER A 14 9.63 -9.35 -17.40
CA SER A 14 9.90 -10.63 -18.04
C SER A 14 9.10 -10.86 -19.32
N GLY A 15 8.46 -9.81 -19.87
CA GLY A 15 7.83 -9.86 -21.19
C GLY A 15 8.81 -10.38 -22.25
N GLU A 16 8.31 -11.10 -23.26
CA GLU A 16 9.08 -12.04 -24.09
C GLU A 16 10.35 -11.47 -24.76
N GLU A 17 10.49 -10.13 -24.86
CA GLU A 17 11.63 -9.46 -25.49
C GLU A 17 12.32 -8.39 -24.61
N ASP A 18 11.83 -8.13 -23.40
CA ASP A 18 12.26 -6.94 -22.65
C ASP A 18 13.47 -7.16 -21.76
N ILE A 19 13.74 -8.37 -21.27
CA ILE A 19 14.76 -8.61 -20.24
C ILE A 19 16.21 -8.31 -20.67
N ASP A 20 16.49 -8.37 -21.97
CA ASP A 20 17.80 -8.05 -22.54
C ASP A 20 18.09 -6.54 -22.50
N LYS A 21 17.05 -5.69 -22.52
CA LYS A 21 17.22 -4.22 -22.46
C LYS A 21 17.71 -3.76 -21.08
N PRO A 22 17.10 -4.17 -19.94
CA PRO A 22 17.66 -3.91 -18.61
C PRO A 22 19.04 -4.50 -18.40
N PHE A 23 19.34 -5.69 -18.93
CA PHE A 23 20.69 -6.26 -18.84
C PHE A 23 21.71 -5.36 -19.58
N ALA A 24 21.37 -4.88 -20.78
CA ALA A 24 22.23 -3.93 -21.50
C ALA A 24 22.42 -2.62 -20.73
N LEU A 25 21.37 -2.09 -20.11
CA LEU A 25 21.45 -0.91 -19.23
C LEU A 25 22.35 -1.15 -18.01
N LEU A 26 22.26 -2.34 -17.40
CA LEU A 26 23.15 -2.74 -16.31
C LEU A 26 24.60 -2.70 -16.79
N MET A 27 24.91 -3.33 -17.94
CA MET A 27 26.27 -3.35 -18.49
C MET A 27 26.78 -1.95 -18.83
N ASP A 28 25.94 -1.05 -19.36
CA ASP A 28 26.28 0.35 -19.59
C ASP A 28 26.72 1.04 -18.29
N ILE A 29 25.96 0.84 -17.21
CA ILE A 29 26.25 1.43 -15.89
C ILE A 29 27.52 0.82 -15.29
N LEU A 30 27.71 -0.50 -15.38
CA LEU A 30 28.91 -1.17 -14.87
C LEU A 30 30.18 -0.67 -15.57
N LYS A 31 30.13 -0.51 -16.90
CA LYS A 31 31.26 0.05 -17.68
C LYS A 31 31.48 1.53 -17.42
N ARG A 32 30.42 2.28 -17.04
CA ARG A 32 30.46 3.73 -16.80
C ARG A 32 29.66 4.09 -15.53
N PRO A 33 30.22 3.89 -14.33
CA PRO A 33 29.48 4.02 -13.06
C PRO A 33 28.77 5.36 -12.85
N SER A 34 29.31 6.45 -13.42
CA SER A 34 28.66 7.77 -13.42
C SER A 34 27.22 7.78 -13.95
N LEU A 35 26.83 6.79 -14.76
CA LEU A 35 25.48 6.65 -15.30
C LEU A 35 24.45 6.26 -14.23
N GLY A 36 24.85 5.46 -13.23
CA GLY A 36 23.99 5.04 -12.12
C GLY A 36 23.52 6.21 -11.23
N ASN A 37 24.28 7.30 -11.21
CA ASN A 37 23.91 8.53 -10.47
C ASN A 37 22.70 9.26 -11.05
N TYR A 38 22.32 8.97 -12.30
CA TYR A 38 21.13 9.59 -12.92
C TYR A 38 19.84 8.83 -12.63
N VAL A 39 19.93 7.59 -12.15
CA VAL A 39 18.77 6.74 -11.84
C VAL A 39 18.06 7.27 -10.61
N ARG A 40 16.76 7.57 -10.76
CA ARG A 40 15.89 8.07 -9.69
C ARG A 40 14.71 7.15 -9.42
N HIS A 41 14.29 6.37 -10.41
CA HIS A 41 13.18 5.43 -10.29
C HIS A 41 13.54 4.05 -10.84
N VAL A 42 13.16 3.00 -10.11
CA VAL A 42 13.35 1.61 -10.53
C VAL A 42 12.03 0.86 -10.39
N GLU A 43 11.69 0.04 -11.40
CA GLU A 43 10.49 -0.78 -11.41
C GLU A 43 10.80 -2.26 -11.61
N CYS A 44 10.15 -3.11 -10.82
CA CYS A 44 10.17 -4.56 -10.98
C CYS A 44 8.73 -5.04 -11.23
N CYS A 45 8.37 -5.13 -12.50
CA CYS A 45 6.98 -5.30 -12.92
C CYS A 45 6.59 -6.76 -13.15
N THR A 46 7.43 -7.76 -12.91
CA THR A 46 7.03 -9.16 -13.08
C THR A 46 6.35 -9.67 -11.82
N ALA A 47 5.11 -10.19 -11.92
CA ALA A 47 4.44 -10.81 -10.79
C ALA A 47 5.25 -12.00 -10.28
N THR A 48 5.43 -12.07 -8.95
CA THR A 48 6.24 -13.13 -8.34
C THR A 48 5.52 -14.46 -8.46
N SER A 49 5.96 -15.25 -9.43
CA SER A 49 5.52 -16.63 -9.65
C SER A 49 6.69 -17.55 -9.33
N SER A 50 6.43 -18.61 -8.57
CA SER A 50 7.48 -19.58 -8.27
C SER A 50 6.94 -20.97 -8.04
N HIS A 51 6.83 -21.68 -9.15
CA HIS A 51 6.48 -23.09 -9.15
C HIS A 51 7.68 -23.98 -8.78
N MET A 52 8.91 -23.43 -8.83
CA MET A 52 10.15 -24.18 -8.64
C MET A 52 11.29 -23.35 -8.04
N ASP A 53 12.24 -24.02 -7.38
CA ASP A 53 13.51 -23.42 -6.98
C ASP A 53 14.44 -23.24 -8.20
N TYR A 54 15.24 -22.16 -8.18
CA TYR A 54 16.24 -21.94 -9.22
C TYR A 54 17.36 -22.99 -9.16
N LYS A 55 17.61 -23.63 -10.31
CA LYS A 55 18.75 -24.53 -10.52
C LYS A 55 19.77 -23.85 -11.42
N GLN A 56 21.04 -23.90 -11.04
CA GLN A 56 22.10 -23.32 -11.86
C GLN A 56 22.24 -24.08 -13.17
N VAL A 57 22.35 -23.33 -14.27
CA VAL A 57 22.46 -23.88 -15.64
C VAL A 57 23.62 -23.22 -16.37
N LYS A 58 23.98 -23.74 -17.56
CA LYS A 58 25.05 -23.15 -18.37
C LYS A 58 24.71 -21.70 -18.73
N SER A 59 25.71 -20.83 -18.73
CA SER A 59 25.53 -19.41 -19.08
C SER A 59 25.07 -19.28 -20.53
N GLN A 60 24.09 -18.42 -20.77
CA GLN A 60 23.53 -18.15 -22.10
C GLN A 60 24.00 -16.83 -22.69
N ARG A 61 24.55 -15.94 -21.84
CA ARG A 61 25.20 -14.69 -22.26
C ARG A 61 26.70 -14.90 -22.45
N ASN A 62 27.25 -14.32 -23.51
CA ASN A 62 28.69 -14.29 -23.77
C ASN A 62 29.23 -12.94 -23.29
N LEU A 63 30.05 -12.97 -22.23
CA LEU A 63 30.75 -11.82 -21.68
C LEU A 63 32.26 -12.06 -21.72
N SER A 64 33.04 -10.99 -21.87
CA SER A 64 34.49 -11.03 -21.67
C SER A 64 34.83 -11.23 -20.18
N ASN A 65 36.05 -11.66 -19.88
CA ASN A 65 36.51 -11.85 -18.49
C ASN A 65 36.37 -10.55 -17.66
N GLU A 66 36.70 -9.40 -18.24
CA GLU A 66 36.55 -8.10 -17.59
C GLU A 66 35.08 -7.78 -17.24
N GLU A 67 34.15 -8.11 -18.16
CA GLU A 67 32.71 -7.92 -17.91
C GLU A 67 32.18 -8.87 -16.85
N ILE A 68 32.68 -10.12 -16.81
CA ILE A 68 32.35 -11.08 -15.76
C ILE A 68 32.76 -10.54 -14.39
N ASP A 69 33.98 -10.02 -14.28
CA ASP A 69 34.48 -9.42 -13.03
C ASP A 69 33.62 -8.23 -12.59
N LEU A 70 33.23 -7.35 -13.53
CA LEU A 70 32.33 -6.22 -13.23
C LEU A 70 30.99 -6.66 -12.65
N VAL A 71 30.36 -7.69 -13.22
CA VAL A 71 29.08 -8.22 -12.72
C VAL A 71 29.27 -8.86 -11.35
N GLN A 72 30.29 -9.69 -11.16
CA GLN A 72 30.56 -10.35 -9.89
C GLN A 72 30.85 -9.34 -8.77
N GLU A 73 31.61 -8.29 -9.04
CA GLU A 73 31.88 -7.23 -8.06
C GLU A 73 30.61 -6.44 -7.70
N ALA A 74 29.71 -6.20 -8.67
CA ALA A 74 28.42 -5.57 -8.37
C ALA A 74 27.54 -6.47 -7.49
N VAL A 75 27.52 -7.78 -7.73
CA VAL A 75 26.83 -8.76 -6.88
C VAL A 75 27.43 -8.75 -5.46
N LYS A 76 28.76 -8.78 -5.32
CA LYS A 76 29.41 -8.70 -3.99
C LYS A 76 29.08 -7.38 -3.26
N LYS A 77 29.02 -6.25 -3.97
CA LYS A 77 28.61 -4.94 -3.41
C LYS A 77 27.19 -4.93 -2.87
N GLY A 78 26.29 -5.75 -3.43
CA GLY A 78 24.95 -5.99 -2.87
C GLY A 78 24.95 -6.77 -1.55
N GLY A 79 26.12 -7.22 -1.08
CA GLY A 79 26.29 -8.00 0.14
C GLY A 79 25.97 -9.48 -0.02
N PHE A 80 25.90 -10.00 -1.24
CA PHE A 80 25.83 -11.45 -1.50
C PHE A 80 27.21 -12.08 -1.27
N THR A 81 27.23 -13.28 -0.67
CA THR A 81 28.48 -13.97 -0.27
C THR A 81 28.47 -15.46 -0.63
N GLY A 82 29.65 -16.02 -0.91
CA GLY A 82 29.82 -17.45 -1.21
C GLY A 82 28.91 -17.90 -2.35
N LEU A 83 28.20 -19.02 -2.14
CA LEU A 83 27.28 -19.62 -3.13
C LEU A 83 26.18 -18.69 -3.64
N GLN A 84 25.85 -17.61 -2.89
CA GLN A 84 24.87 -16.63 -3.34
C GLN A 84 25.40 -15.76 -4.48
N VAL A 85 26.70 -15.45 -4.48
CA VAL A 85 27.32 -14.69 -5.58
C VAL A 85 27.21 -15.51 -6.86
N ASP A 86 27.60 -16.78 -6.80
CA ASP A 86 27.54 -17.69 -7.95
C ASP A 86 26.11 -17.87 -8.45
N ARG A 87 25.13 -17.99 -7.53
CA ARG A 87 23.72 -18.11 -7.87
C ARG A 87 23.18 -16.85 -8.56
N VAL A 88 23.37 -15.67 -7.98
CA VAL A 88 22.86 -14.41 -8.55
C VAL A 88 23.56 -14.12 -9.88
N PHE A 89 24.86 -14.34 -9.96
CA PHE A 89 25.61 -14.24 -11.21
C PHE A 89 25.03 -15.19 -12.27
N ASN A 90 24.84 -16.48 -11.93
CA ASN A 90 24.30 -17.46 -12.86
C ASN A 90 22.90 -17.09 -13.37
N ILE A 91 22.05 -16.52 -12.52
CA ILE A 91 20.73 -15.99 -12.90
C ILE A 91 20.87 -14.85 -13.92
N LEU A 92 21.74 -13.87 -13.66
CA LEU A 92 21.97 -12.73 -14.56
C LEU A 92 22.50 -13.16 -15.94
N MET A 93 23.18 -14.31 -16.01
CA MET A 93 23.71 -14.88 -17.25
C MET A 93 22.67 -15.62 -18.10
N GLN A 94 21.41 -15.71 -17.63
CA GLN A 94 20.32 -16.32 -18.38
C GLN A 94 19.60 -15.30 -19.28
N ARG A 95 18.96 -15.84 -20.32
CA ARG A 95 18.03 -15.15 -21.22
C ARG A 95 16.64 -15.77 -21.05
N MET A 96 15.61 -15.02 -21.43
CA MET A 96 14.27 -15.58 -21.57
C MET A 96 14.17 -16.34 -22.90
N GLU A 97 13.62 -17.56 -22.87
CA GLU A 97 13.31 -18.31 -24.09
C GLU A 97 12.06 -17.72 -24.76
N LYS A 98 12.10 -17.62 -26.10
CA LYS A 98 11.02 -17.04 -26.91
C LYS A 98 9.81 -17.98 -27.08
N THR A 99 9.96 -19.27 -26.84
CA THR A 99 8.91 -20.27 -27.06
C THR A 99 8.94 -21.33 -25.96
N ALA A 100 7.89 -21.43 -25.15
CA ALA A 100 7.72 -22.50 -24.16
C ALA A 100 6.57 -23.43 -24.57
N THR A 101 6.77 -24.75 -24.41
CA THR A 101 5.70 -25.75 -24.45
C THR A 101 4.80 -25.62 -23.21
N TYR A 102 3.62 -26.26 -23.18
CA TYR A 102 2.67 -26.17 -22.05
C TYR A 102 3.32 -26.46 -20.67
N ASP A 103 4.16 -27.49 -20.57
CA ASP A 103 4.94 -27.80 -19.35
C ASP A 103 6.08 -26.80 -19.07
N GLY A 104 6.52 -26.07 -20.09
CA GLY A 104 7.55 -25.03 -20.01
C GLY A 104 7.06 -23.68 -19.45
N TYR A 105 5.75 -23.43 -19.39
CA TYR A 105 5.21 -22.15 -18.91
C TYR A 105 5.59 -21.87 -17.46
N ARG A 106 5.37 -22.84 -16.56
CA ARG A 106 5.72 -22.71 -15.14
C ARG A 106 7.22 -22.47 -14.92
N HIS A 107 8.05 -23.12 -15.75
CA HIS A 107 9.49 -22.91 -15.73
C HIS A 107 9.87 -21.50 -16.19
N ARG A 108 9.27 -21.05 -17.30
CA ARG A 108 9.49 -19.73 -17.88
C ARG A 108 9.08 -18.61 -16.93
N GLU A 109 7.91 -18.70 -16.31
CA GLU A 109 7.40 -17.77 -15.29
C GLU A 109 8.36 -17.65 -14.11
N SER A 110 8.75 -18.80 -13.53
CA SER A 110 9.68 -18.84 -12.40
C SER A 110 11.05 -18.25 -12.78
N LEU A 111 11.58 -18.63 -13.96
CA LEU A 111 12.86 -18.12 -14.47
C LEU A 111 12.80 -16.61 -14.72
N GLY A 112 11.72 -16.12 -15.34
CA GLY A 112 11.47 -14.70 -15.56
C GLY A 112 11.48 -13.92 -14.25
N THR A 113 10.79 -14.43 -13.22
CA THR A 113 10.82 -13.84 -11.86
C THR A 113 12.23 -13.80 -11.28
N PHE A 114 13.01 -14.89 -11.38
CA PHE A 114 14.40 -14.89 -10.89
C PHE A 114 15.28 -13.86 -11.61
N ILE A 115 15.23 -13.81 -12.95
CA ILE A 115 16.06 -12.90 -13.73
C ILE A 115 15.68 -11.45 -13.47
N THR A 116 14.38 -11.12 -13.45
CA THR A 116 13.90 -9.76 -13.21
C THR A 116 14.27 -9.28 -11.81
N GLN A 117 14.04 -10.09 -10.78
CA GLN A 117 14.46 -9.76 -9.42
C GLN A 117 15.99 -9.62 -9.29
N ALA A 118 16.79 -10.49 -9.93
CA ALA A 118 18.24 -10.35 -9.94
C ALA A 118 18.71 -9.06 -10.61
N LEU A 119 18.16 -8.73 -11.78
CA LEU A 119 18.47 -7.51 -12.52
C LEU A 119 18.12 -6.28 -11.70
N THR A 120 16.89 -6.20 -11.19
CA THR A 120 16.45 -5.09 -10.34
C THR A 120 17.35 -4.92 -9.13
N ALA A 121 17.70 -6.04 -8.45
CA ALA A 121 18.58 -6.02 -7.29
C ALA A 121 19.94 -5.37 -7.61
N ILE A 122 20.60 -5.79 -8.69
CA ILE A 122 21.92 -5.25 -9.04
C ILE A 122 21.82 -3.82 -9.58
N LEU A 123 20.76 -3.49 -10.32
CA LEU A 123 20.49 -2.12 -10.77
C LEU A 123 20.34 -1.15 -9.60
N ILE A 124 19.68 -1.56 -8.52
CA ILE A 124 19.61 -0.79 -7.25
C ILE A 124 21.02 -0.60 -6.67
N VAL A 125 21.82 -1.67 -6.59
CA VAL A 125 23.17 -1.63 -5.99
C VAL A 125 24.08 -0.63 -6.73
N VAL A 126 23.98 -0.56 -8.06
CA VAL A 126 24.79 0.36 -8.87
C VAL A 126 24.18 1.76 -9.03
N SER A 127 23.04 2.01 -8.39
CA SER A 127 22.26 3.25 -8.49
C SER A 127 22.02 3.85 -7.09
N PRO A 128 22.99 4.59 -6.53
CA PRO A 128 22.92 5.09 -5.14
C PRO A 128 21.82 6.14 -4.92
N ASN A 129 21.23 6.64 -6.00
CA ASN A 129 20.49 7.88 -6.07
C ASN A 129 18.97 7.66 -6.29
N VAL A 130 18.50 6.41 -6.14
CA VAL A 130 17.08 6.02 -6.28
C VAL A 130 16.24 6.70 -5.20
N VAL A 131 15.17 7.36 -5.64
CA VAL A 131 14.23 8.13 -4.79
C VAL A 131 12.86 7.47 -4.71
N SER A 132 12.44 6.76 -5.76
CA SER A 132 11.18 6.01 -5.75
C SER A 132 11.33 4.65 -6.41
N MET A 133 10.45 3.72 -6.04
CA MET A 133 10.44 2.37 -6.57
C MET A 133 9.00 1.89 -6.78
N ALA A 134 8.76 1.12 -7.84
CA ALA A 134 7.55 0.33 -8.00
C ALA A 134 7.91 -1.15 -8.11
N LEU A 135 7.15 -2.04 -7.47
CA LEU A 135 7.45 -3.47 -7.51
C LEU A 135 6.22 -4.31 -7.22
N THR A 136 6.11 -5.45 -7.87
CA THR A 136 5.27 -6.55 -7.40
C THR A 136 5.84 -7.13 -6.10
N HIS A 137 5.01 -7.77 -5.27
CA HIS A 137 5.47 -8.34 -4.00
C HIS A 137 6.67 -9.27 -4.23
N PRO A 138 7.88 -8.95 -3.72
CA PRO A 138 9.11 -9.59 -4.21
C PRO A 138 9.37 -10.93 -3.50
N SER A 139 8.66 -11.23 -2.42
CA SER A 139 8.73 -12.53 -1.76
C SER A 139 7.68 -13.46 -2.36
N GLY A 140 8.09 -14.67 -2.72
CA GLY A 140 7.19 -15.74 -3.14
C GLY A 140 7.15 -16.88 -2.13
N LEU A 141 6.03 -17.59 -2.11
CA LEU A 141 5.88 -18.86 -1.41
C LEU A 141 5.85 -19.97 -2.47
N SER A 142 6.60 -21.05 -2.23
CA SER A 142 6.38 -22.34 -2.87
C SER A 142 5.90 -23.30 -1.81
N PHE A 143 5.15 -24.33 -2.24
CA PHE A 143 4.28 -25.23 -1.48
C PHE A 143 4.76 -25.72 -0.09
N ASN A 144 6.03 -25.55 0.31
CA ASN A 144 6.52 -25.88 1.66
C ASN A 144 7.64 -24.96 2.22
N HIS A 145 8.10 -23.92 1.51
CA HIS A 145 9.16 -23.02 2.01
C HIS A 145 9.17 -21.64 1.34
N THR A 146 9.79 -20.68 2.03
CA THR A 146 10.02 -19.33 1.47
C THR A 146 11.12 -19.40 0.42
N ILE A 147 10.87 -18.83 -0.75
CA ILE A 147 11.89 -18.76 -1.81
C ILE A 147 12.73 -17.50 -1.63
N ASP A 148 14.04 -17.71 -1.60
CA ASP A 148 15.01 -16.62 -1.58
C ASP A 148 15.20 -16.07 -2.99
N PHE A 149 14.37 -15.10 -3.35
CA PHE A 149 14.60 -14.28 -4.53
C PHE A 149 15.66 -13.20 -4.27
N PRO A 150 16.50 -12.85 -5.28
CA PRO A 150 17.58 -11.90 -5.10
C PRO A 150 17.13 -10.50 -4.63
N LEU A 151 16.03 -9.97 -5.17
CA LEU A 151 15.54 -8.64 -4.78
C LEU A 151 15.03 -8.64 -3.34
N ALA A 152 14.17 -9.60 -2.97
CA ALA A 152 13.71 -9.75 -1.59
C ALA A 152 14.88 -9.87 -0.59
N GLN A 153 15.92 -10.66 -0.94
CA GLN A 153 17.10 -10.81 -0.09
C GLN A 153 17.91 -9.50 0.03
N LEU A 154 18.10 -8.77 -1.07
CA LEU A 154 18.77 -7.47 -1.06
C LEU A 154 18.02 -6.47 -0.16
N LEU A 155 16.70 -6.38 -0.31
CA LEU A 155 15.86 -5.45 0.44
C LEU A 155 15.87 -5.75 1.94
N ARG A 156 15.70 -7.01 2.35
CA ARG A 156 15.79 -7.41 3.76
C ARG A 156 17.13 -7.01 4.39
N ARG A 157 18.23 -7.17 3.64
CA ARG A 157 19.57 -6.78 4.11
C ARG A 157 19.77 -5.28 4.20
N ALA A 158 19.27 -4.54 3.21
CA ALA A 158 19.31 -3.09 3.23
C ALA A 158 18.54 -2.53 4.41
N ASN A 159 17.35 -3.08 4.65
CA ASN A 159 16.46 -2.66 5.74
C ASN A 159 17.00 -3.04 7.13
N ALA A 160 17.68 -4.19 7.26
CA ALA A 160 18.26 -4.63 8.52
C ALA A 160 19.51 -3.85 8.94
N SER A 161 20.21 -3.19 8.01
CA SER A 161 21.44 -2.43 8.29
C SER A 161 21.63 -1.27 7.31
N PRO A 162 20.72 -0.26 7.33
CA PRO A 162 20.68 0.79 6.33
C PRO A 162 21.94 1.67 6.30
N GLU A 163 22.57 1.89 7.46
CA GLU A 163 23.74 2.76 7.61
C GLU A 163 24.97 2.27 6.82
N ASN A 164 25.06 0.96 6.58
CA ASN A 164 26.21 0.33 5.94
C ASN A 164 26.04 0.14 4.42
N LYS A 165 24.92 0.60 3.86
CA LYS A 165 24.58 0.36 2.45
C LYS A 165 24.50 1.68 1.67
N PRO A 166 25.30 1.85 0.59
CA PRO A 166 25.30 3.08 -0.20
C PRO A 166 24.08 3.21 -1.13
N TYR A 167 23.24 2.17 -1.20
CA TYR A 167 22.04 2.11 -2.03
C TYR A 167 20.78 2.21 -1.15
N LEU A 168 19.67 2.70 -1.74
CA LEU A 168 18.36 2.92 -1.09
C LEU A 168 18.33 3.94 0.07
N CYS A 169 19.46 4.58 0.39
CA CYS A 169 19.52 5.61 1.41
C CYS A 169 18.67 6.86 1.09
N HIS A 170 18.37 7.10 -0.19
CA HIS A 170 17.51 8.18 -0.67
C HIS A 170 16.10 7.73 -1.07
N LEU A 171 15.74 6.46 -0.86
CA LEU A 171 14.42 5.95 -1.24
C LEU A 171 13.36 6.59 -0.33
N ARG A 172 12.43 7.33 -0.93
CA ARG A 172 11.34 8.06 -0.26
C ARG A 172 9.97 7.44 -0.49
N SER A 173 9.74 6.81 -1.64
CA SER A 173 8.43 6.26 -2.00
C SER A 173 8.51 4.86 -2.58
N VAL A 174 7.61 3.99 -2.13
CA VAL A 174 7.40 2.65 -2.71
C VAL A 174 5.97 2.51 -3.18
N TYR A 175 5.79 2.05 -4.40
CA TYR A 175 4.52 1.59 -4.93
C TYR A 175 4.54 0.06 -5.05
N VAL A 176 3.61 -0.63 -4.40
CA VAL A 176 3.47 -2.08 -4.50
C VAL A 176 2.40 -2.37 -5.55
N ILE A 177 2.85 -2.90 -6.69
CA ILE A 177 2.00 -3.26 -7.82
C ILE A 177 1.31 -4.58 -7.45
N ASN A 178 0.02 -4.52 -7.13
CA ASN A 178 -0.77 -5.71 -6.84
C ASN A 178 -1.37 -6.25 -8.13
N LYS A 179 -0.65 -7.19 -8.75
CA LYS A 179 -1.04 -7.81 -10.01
C LYS A 179 -0.66 -9.29 -10.04
N ASN A 180 -1.27 -10.03 -10.95
CA ASN A 180 -1.05 -11.46 -11.12
C ASN A 180 -0.95 -11.81 -12.60
N ASP A 181 0.28 -12.04 -13.08
CA ASP A 181 0.57 -12.40 -14.48
C ASP A 181 0.07 -13.81 -14.88
N SER A 182 -0.68 -14.52 -14.01
CA SER A 182 -1.30 -15.80 -14.32
C SER A 182 -2.43 -15.62 -15.33
N THR A 183 -2.50 -16.48 -16.34
CA THR A 183 -3.64 -16.53 -17.29
C THR A 183 -4.97 -16.91 -16.64
N TRP A 184 -4.95 -17.30 -15.36
CA TRP A 184 -6.14 -17.61 -14.55
C TRP A 184 -6.47 -16.47 -13.58
N SER A 185 -5.73 -15.36 -13.63
CA SER A 185 -6.11 -14.14 -12.94
C SER A 185 -7.39 -13.62 -13.55
N ASP A 186 -8.31 -13.17 -12.70
CA ASP A 186 -9.57 -12.61 -13.13
C ASP A 186 -9.59 -11.15 -12.70
N GLY A 187 -9.41 -10.27 -13.69
CA GLY A 187 -9.31 -8.81 -13.51
C GLY A 187 -10.57 -8.16 -12.93
N ARG A 188 -11.65 -8.91 -12.70
CA ARG A 188 -12.87 -8.43 -12.05
C ARG A 188 -12.75 -8.37 -10.53
N PHE A 189 -11.86 -9.17 -9.94
CA PHE A 189 -11.80 -9.36 -8.49
C PHE A 189 -10.56 -8.74 -7.84
N TYR A 190 -10.66 -8.41 -6.55
CA TYR A 190 -9.51 -8.01 -5.75
C TYR A 190 -8.46 -9.12 -5.62
N LEU A 191 -7.19 -8.73 -5.61
CA LEU A 191 -6.07 -9.65 -5.46
C LEU A 191 -5.59 -9.74 -4.00
N PRO A 192 -5.45 -10.97 -3.44
CA PRO A 192 -4.89 -11.15 -2.10
C PRO A 192 -3.45 -10.62 -2.01
N MET A 193 -3.15 -9.82 -0.98
CA MET A 193 -1.80 -9.31 -0.76
C MET A 193 -1.45 -9.16 0.73
N ASP A 194 -0.21 -9.51 1.07
CA ASP A 194 0.42 -9.18 2.35
C ASP A 194 1.19 -7.86 2.27
N PHE A 195 0.46 -6.74 2.25
CA PHE A 195 1.08 -5.41 2.16
C PHE A 195 1.96 -5.10 3.38
N SER A 196 1.48 -5.40 4.59
CA SER A 196 2.26 -5.28 5.84
C SER A 196 3.58 -6.07 5.78
N GLY A 197 3.55 -7.31 5.28
CA GLY A 197 4.74 -8.12 5.03
C GLY A 197 5.70 -7.47 4.05
N CYS A 198 5.18 -6.86 2.99
CA CYS A 198 5.96 -6.11 2.00
C CYS A 198 6.64 -4.88 2.60
N LEU A 199 5.93 -4.10 3.44
CA LEU A 199 6.47 -2.87 4.05
C LEU A 199 7.72 -3.14 4.90
N ARG A 200 7.85 -4.33 5.50
CA ARG A 200 9.03 -4.76 6.29
C ARG A 200 10.32 -4.86 5.47
N LEU A 201 10.23 -4.73 4.16
CA LEU A 201 11.38 -4.66 3.27
C LEU A 201 11.96 -3.23 3.19
N PHE A 202 11.23 -2.23 3.68
CA PHE A 202 11.55 -0.80 3.52
C PHE A 202 11.35 0.04 4.78
N ASP A 203 10.60 -0.45 5.78
CA ASP A 203 10.13 0.31 6.94
C ASP A 203 11.22 0.92 7.84
N ASN A 204 12.45 0.44 7.80
CA ASN A 204 13.58 0.98 8.57
C ASN A 204 14.54 1.81 7.71
N LEU A 205 14.29 1.97 6.40
CA LEU A 205 15.12 2.80 5.55
C LEU A 205 15.08 4.27 6.04
N PRO A 206 16.19 5.01 5.92
CA PRO A 206 16.35 6.29 6.61
C PRO A 206 15.52 7.42 5.99
N SER A 207 15.31 7.38 4.67
CA SER A 207 14.58 8.42 3.93
C SER A 207 13.17 7.99 3.52
N ILE A 208 12.72 6.79 3.89
CA ILE A 208 11.40 6.31 3.45
C ILE A 208 10.30 7.17 4.06
N GLU A 209 9.34 7.58 3.24
CA GLU A 209 8.25 8.45 3.65
C GLU A 209 6.90 7.83 3.29
N SER A 210 6.76 7.30 2.07
CA SER A 210 5.47 6.86 1.53
C SER A 210 5.46 5.43 1.03
N ALA A 211 4.34 4.75 1.27
CA ALA A 211 4.02 3.47 0.66
C ALA A 211 2.59 3.49 0.10
N ARG A 212 2.42 2.95 -1.11
CA ARG A 212 1.13 2.88 -1.80
C ARG A 212 0.86 1.50 -2.37
N VAL A 213 -0.40 1.11 -2.41
CA VAL A 213 -0.94 -0.06 -3.11
C VAL A 213 -2.36 0.22 -3.62
N ASP A 214 -2.80 -0.48 -4.65
CA ASP A 214 -4.18 -0.47 -5.16
C ASP A 214 -4.68 -1.92 -5.37
N ILE A 215 -5.99 -2.16 -5.53
CA ILE A 215 -6.59 -3.47 -5.88
C ILE A 215 -6.32 -4.58 -4.86
N MET A 216 -6.09 -4.27 -3.59
CA MET A 216 -5.79 -5.32 -2.61
C MET A 216 -7.02 -5.82 -1.86
N LYS A 217 -7.04 -7.12 -1.59
CA LYS A 217 -7.71 -7.68 -0.42
C LYS A 217 -6.70 -8.34 0.51
N GLN A 218 -7.08 -8.51 1.77
CA GLN A 218 -6.21 -9.17 2.73
C GLN A 218 -5.96 -10.63 2.33
N ASP A 219 -4.71 -11.09 2.41
CA ASP A 219 -4.39 -12.51 2.23
C ASP A 219 -4.88 -13.33 3.44
N PRO A 220 -5.88 -14.21 3.28
CA PRO A 220 -6.45 -14.98 4.39
C PRO A 220 -5.46 -15.98 5.00
N ASN A 221 -4.37 -16.31 4.28
CA ASN A 221 -3.36 -17.26 4.75
C ASN A 221 -2.29 -16.58 5.62
N LYS A 222 -2.31 -15.24 5.73
CA LYS A 222 -1.27 -14.48 6.41
C LYS A 222 -1.76 -14.02 7.76
N ARG A 223 -1.03 -14.45 8.80
CA ARG A 223 -1.28 -14.00 10.16
C ARG A 223 -0.77 -12.57 10.32
N LEU A 224 -1.62 -11.70 10.87
CA LEU A 224 -1.20 -10.37 11.29
C LEU A 224 -0.22 -10.48 12.45
N GLU A 225 0.92 -9.83 12.31
CA GLU A 225 1.79 -9.57 13.44
C GLU A 225 1.69 -8.09 13.81
N PHE A 226 1.37 -7.84 15.06
CA PHE A 226 1.23 -6.49 15.60
C PHE A 226 2.61 -5.96 15.99
N LYS A 227 3.07 -4.92 15.29
CA LYS A 227 4.32 -4.21 15.63
C LYS A 227 4.00 -2.77 15.98
N GLU A 228 4.48 -2.32 17.13
CA GLU A 228 4.25 -0.97 17.60
C GLU A 228 5.36 -0.03 17.13
N ARG A 229 4.98 1.03 16.41
CA ARG A 229 5.80 2.23 16.16
C ARG A 229 7.24 1.93 15.70
N CYS A 230 7.40 0.95 14.81
CA CYS A 230 8.70 0.54 14.30
C CYS A 230 9.03 1.16 12.94
N SER A 231 8.03 1.53 12.15
CA SER A 231 8.18 1.99 10.77
C SER A 231 8.49 3.49 10.68
N ASN A 232 9.43 3.84 9.80
CA ASN A 232 9.74 5.21 9.38
C ASN A 232 8.76 5.74 8.33
N ILE A 233 7.92 4.89 7.75
CA ILE A 233 6.87 5.30 6.82
C ILE A 233 5.90 6.20 7.56
N SER A 234 5.58 7.35 6.94
CA SER A 234 4.68 8.36 7.49
C SER A 234 3.48 8.66 6.60
N LYS A 235 3.44 8.08 5.39
CA LYS A 235 2.37 8.25 4.43
C LYS A 235 1.94 6.90 3.87
N ILE A 236 0.68 6.55 4.03
CA ILE A 236 0.11 5.30 3.53
C ILE A 236 -1.09 5.61 2.66
N SER A 237 -1.11 5.01 1.47
CA SER A 237 -2.21 5.12 0.50
C SER A 237 -2.63 3.74 0.04
N ILE A 238 -3.89 3.38 0.27
CA ILE A 238 -4.48 2.11 -0.15
C ILE A 238 -5.77 2.46 -0.89
N HIS A 239 -5.83 2.27 -2.20
CA HIS A 239 -7.02 2.65 -2.98
C HIS A 239 -7.65 1.46 -3.67
N HIS A 240 -8.93 1.58 -3.99
CA HIS A 240 -9.69 0.58 -4.74
C HIS A 240 -9.47 -0.82 -4.13
N SER A 241 -9.62 -0.94 -2.81
CA SER A 241 -9.20 -2.11 -2.04
C SER A 241 -10.27 -2.52 -1.04
N SER A 242 -10.24 -3.80 -0.64
CA SER A 242 -11.20 -4.39 0.27
C SER A 242 -10.45 -5.03 1.45
N VAL A 243 -10.23 -4.25 2.51
CA VAL A 243 -9.50 -4.67 3.72
C VAL A 243 -10.23 -4.28 5.00
N ASP A 244 -10.07 -5.09 6.03
CA ASP A 244 -10.73 -4.88 7.32
C ASP A 244 -10.07 -3.76 8.15
N SER A 245 -10.85 -3.21 9.08
CA SER A 245 -10.37 -2.14 9.98
C SER A 245 -9.21 -2.59 10.89
N LEU A 246 -9.10 -3.90 11.21
CA LEU A 246 -7.99 -4.45 12.01
C LEU A 246 -6.66 -4.35 11.26
N TYR A 247 -6.68 -4.65 9.97
CA TYR A 247 -5.54 -4.56 9.06
C TYR A 247 -5.05 -3.13 8.96
N LEU A 248 -5.98 -2.20 8.68
CA LEU A 248 -5.68 -0.77 8.61
C LEU A 248 -5.15 -0.25 9.95
N ALA A 249 -5.75 -0.64 11.06
CA ALA A 249 -5.28 -0.30 12.39
C ALA A 249 -3.86 -0.82 12.65
N ASN A 250 -3.54 -2.06 12.26
CA ASN A 250 -2.20 -2.59 12.40
C ASN A 250 -1.16 -1.78 11.60
N LEU A 251 -1.51 -1.37 10.37
CA LEU A 251 -0.64 -0.51 9.54
C LEU A 251 -0.40 0.86 10.19
N ILE A 252 -1.46 1.54 10.62
CA ILE A 252 -1.39 2.84 11.30
C ILE A 252 -0.57 2.74 12.58
N TRP A 253 -0.77 1.68 13.36
CA TRP A 253 -0.08 1.43 14.62
C TRP A 253 1.42 1.16 14.44
N SER A 254 1.81 0.58 13.31
CA SER A 254 3.22 0.31 12.99
C SER A 254 4.05 1.57 12.73
N CYS A 255 3.42 2.68 12.36
CA CYS A 255 4.09 3.93 12.03
C CYS A 255 4.61 4.63 13.29
N LYS A 256 5.85 5.13 13.26
CA LYS A 256 6.38 6.00 14.34
C LYS A 256 5.61 7.32 14.43
N PHE A 257 5.38 7.92 13.26
CA PHE A 257 4.64 9.17 13.10
C PHE A 257 3.87 9.10 11.79
N LEU A 258 2.55 9.04 11.86
CA LEU A 258 1.70 9.08 10.67
C LEU A 258 1.35 10.54 10.34
N LYS A 259 1.59 10.93 9.10
CA LYS A 259 1.29 12.26 8.54
C LYS A 259 0.17 12.24 7.52
N GLU A 260 0.06 11.17 6.76
CA GLU A 260 -0.92 11.07 5.68
C GLU A 260 -1.45 9.65 5.62
N PHE A 261 -2.77 9.53 5.64
CA PHE A 261 -3.43 8.25 5.48
C PHE A 261 -4.60 8.38 4.53
N GLN A 262 -4.60 7.55 3.49
CA GLN A 262 -5.64 7.50 2.49
C GLN A 262 -6.12 6.06 2.31
N TYR A 263 -7.42 5.85 2.39
CA TYR A 263 -8.06 4.57 2.14
C TYR A 263 -9.33 4.74 1.31
N SER A 264 -9.45 4.02 0.20
CA SER A 264 -10.71 3.94 -0.56
C SER A 264 -11.06 2.51 -0.93
N ILE A 265 -12.36 2.21 -0.82
CA ILE A 265 -12.93 0.95 -1.31
C ILE A 265 -13.22 1.01 -2.81
N GLY A 266 -13.72 -0.10 -3.34
CA GLY A 266 -14.39 -0.12 -4.63
C GLY A 266 -13.49 -0.42 -5.81
N GLY A 267 -14.09 -0.37 -6.99
CA GLY A 267 -13.43 -0.62 -8.28
C GLY A 267 -13.29 -2.09 -8.66
N ARG A 268 -13.59 -3.05 -7.77
CA ARG A 268 -13.65 -4.51 -8.05
C ARG A 268 -14.65 -5.22 -7.15
N GLU A 269 -14.93 -6.49 -7.45
CA GLU A 269 -15.74 -7.36 -6.59
C GLU A 269 -14.86 -8.25 -5.67
N SER A 270 -15.42 -8.73 -4.55
CA SER A 270 -14.83 -9.87 -3.83
C SER A 270 -15.25 -11.20 -4.45
N ASN A 271 -14.26 -12.07 -4.72
CA ASN A 271 -14.48 -13.41 -5.29
C ASN A 271 -15.41 -14.32 -4.44
N ASP A 272 -15.57 -14.03 -3.15
CA ASP A 272 -16.46 -14.79 -2.24
C ASP A 272 -17.75 -14.04 -1.89
N GLY A 273 -17.98 -12.87 -2.50
CA GLY A 273 -19.10 -11.97 -2.18
C GLY A 273 -19.06 -11.41 -0.76
N SER A 274 -17.95 -11.56 -0.02
CA SER A 274 -17.82 -11.01 1.33
C SER A 274 -17.37 -9.55 1.31
N SER A 275 -17.84 -8.79 2.30
CA SER A 275 -17.38 -7.45 2.61
C SER A 275 -16.56 -7.45 3.90
N PRO A 276 -15.43 -6.72 3.95
CA PRO A 276 -14.58 -6.67 5.13
C PRO A 276 -15.28 -5.87 6.25
N THR A 277 -15.16 -6.34 7.49
CA THR A 277 -15.68 -5.61 8.65
C THR A 277 -14.90 -4.31 8.86
N PHE A 278 -15.58 -3.19 8.74
CA PHE A 278 -15.02 -1.87 9.07
C PHE A 278 -15.66 -1.33 10.35
N ASN A 279 -14.88 -1.31 11.44
CA ASN A 279 -15.27 -0.68 12.70
C ASN A 279 -14.70 0.76 12.76
N PRO A 280 -15.55 1.81 12.71
CA PRO A 280 -15.12 3.20 12.79
C PRO A 280 -14.44 3.55 14.12
N GLU A 281 -14.90 2.98 15.24
CA GLU A 281 -14.31 3.25 16.55
C GLU A 281 -12.90 2.68 16.66
N ALA A 282 -12.67 1.44 16.23
CA ALA A 282 -11.33 0.84 16.18
C ALA A 282 -10.37 1.68 15.33
N PHE A 283 -10.87 2.15 14.18
CA PHE A 283 -10.12 2.98 13.26
C PHE A 283 -9.82 4.37 13.84
N ILE A 284 -10.77 5.02 14.50
CA ILE A 284 -10.53 6.33 15.14
C ILE A 284 -9.58 6.18 16.33
N ASN A 285 -9.73 5.14 17.14
CA ASN A 285 -8.89 4.87 18.31
C ASN A 285 -7.42 4.71 17.90
N VAL A 286 -7.14 4.03 16.79
CA VAL A 286 -5.76 3.88 16.31
C VAL A 286 -5.20 5.18 15.71
N LEU A 287 -6.03 5.99 15.04
CA LEU A 287 -5.65 7.32 14.58
C LEU A 287 -5.35 8.28 15.75
N CYS A 288 -6.02 8.09 16.89
CA CYS A 288 -5.81 8.91 18.08
C CYS A 288 -4.37 8.86 18.61
N ALA A 289 -3.59 7.82 18.26
CA ALA A 289 -2.16 7.76 18.54
C ALA A 289 -1.33 8.82 17.78
N HIS A 290 -1.88 9.38 16.69
CA HIS A 290 -1.22 10.29 15.75
C HIS A 290 -1.86 11.69 15.69
N LYS A 291 -2.67 12.08 16.69
CA LYS A 291 -3.35 13.40 16.78
C LYS A 291 -2.46 14.61 16.50
N LYS A 292 -1.18 14.52 16.89
CA LYS A 292 -0.19 15.60 16.77
C LYS A 292 0.56 15.61 15.44
N THR A 293 0.46 14.55 14.65
CA THR A 293 1.27 14.37 13.44
C THR A 293 0.46 14.19 12.17
N LEU A 294 -0.80 13.72 12.26
CA LEU A 294 -1.64 13.47 11.10
C LEU A 294 -2.06 14.81 10.45
N GLU A 295 -1.63 15.02 9.21
CA GLU A 295 -1.86 16.22 8.41
C GLU A 295 -2.95 16.02 7.34
N ILE A 296 -3.08 14.80 6.81
CA ILE A 296 -4.04 14.45 5.74
C ILE A 296 -4.74 13.15 6.11
N LEU A 297 -6.06 13.17 6.10
CA LEU A 297 -6.91 11.99 6.26
C LEU A 297 -7.94 11.95 5.13
N ASP A 298 -7.92 10.90 4.33
CA ASP A 298 -8.90 10.66 3.27
C ASP A 298 -9.44 9.23 3.39
N ILE A 299 -10.70 9.08 3.81
CA ILE A 299 -11.35 7.78 3.94
C ILE A 299 -12.62 7.77 3.09
N ASP A 300 -12.70 6.78 2.22
CA ASP A 300 -13.85 6.55 1.36
C ASP A 300 -14.23 5.07 1.44
N THR A 301 -15.00 4.73 2.49
CA THR A 301 -15.41 3.37 2.83
C THR A 301 -16.83 3.31 3.41
N GLU A 302 -17.51 4.45 3.53
CA GLU A 302 -18.77 4.57 4.27
C GLU A 302 -19.89 3.71 3.70
N ASN A 303 -19.90 3.50 2.38
CA ASN A 303 -20.91 2.69 1.71
C ASN A 303 -20.97 1.23 2.20
N GLU A 304 -19.85 0.71 2.75
CA GLU A 304 -19.76 -0.65 3.29
C GLU A 304 -19.95 -0.69 4.82
N ILE A 305 -20.31 0.43 5.45
CA ILE A 305 -20.57 0.50 6.90
C ILE A 305 -22.07 0.55 7.14
N HIS A 306 -22.76 -0.56 6.90
CA HIS A 306 -24.21 -0.69 7.10
C HIS A 306 -24.68 -0.35 8.52
N THR A 307 -23.80 -0.44 9.52
CA THR A 307 -24.11 -0.06 10.91
C THR A 307 -24.51 1.42 11.03
N PHE A 308 -24.07 2.30 10.12
CA PHE A 308 -24.52 3.70 10.11
C PHE A 308 -26.00 3.88 9.74
N GLU A 309 -26.63 2.90 9.08
CA GLU A 309 -28.06 2.91 8.76
C GLU A 309 -28.94 2.70 10.01
N ILE A 310 -28.36 2.22 11.12
CA ILE A 310 -29.08 2.02 12.38
C ILE A 310 -29.37 3.38 13.01
N VAL A 311 -30.64 3.79 12.98
CA VAL A 311 -31.09 5.11 13.50
C VAL A 311 -30.90 5.24 15.02
N ASP A 312 -31.10 4.16 15.77
CA ASP A 312 -30.92 4.18 17.22
C ASP A 312 -29.43 4.21 17.60
N GLU A 313 -29.00 5.30 18.23
CA GLU A 313 -27.60 5.52 18.60
C GLU A 313 -27.06 4.47 19.60
N GLU A 314 -27.91 4.00 20.53
CA GLU A 314 -27.49 3.01 21.53
C GLU A 314 -27.25 1.64 20.89
N GLU A 315 -28.17 1.20 20.01
CA GLU A 315 -27.99 -0.01 19.21
C GLU A 315 -26.80 0.10 18.26
N ARG A 316 -26.61 1.26 17.62
CA ARG A 316 -25.46 1.50 16.75
C ARG A 316 -24.13 1.36 17.50
N ASP A 317 -24.03 2.00 18.67
CA ASP A 317 -22.83 1.94 19.52
C ASP A 317 -22.61 0.52 20.06
N TYR A 318 -23.68 -0.19 20.38
CA TYR A 318 -23.62 -1.61 20.75
C TYR A 318 -23.02 -2.47 19.62
N GLN A 319 -23.47 -2.29 18.38
CA GLN A 319 -22.96 -3.02 17.21
C GLN A 319 -21.47 -2.74 16.96
N PHE A 320 -21.03 -1.48 17.05
CA PHE A 320 -19.60 -1.14 16.97
C PHE A 320 -18.80 -1.73 18.13
N ASN A 321 -19.39 -1.87 19.31
CA ASN A 321 -18.74 -2.57 20.42
C ASN A 321 -18.74 -4.09 20.25
N GLN A 322 -19.52 -4.68 19.36
CA GLN A 322 -19.53 -6.13 19.14
C GLN A 322 -18.55 -6.62 18.07
N TYR A 323 -18.49 -5.92 16.92
CA TYR A 323 -17.76 -6.39 15.74
C TYR A 323 -16.53 -5.53 15.47
N GLY A 324 -15.35 -6.11 15.28
CA GLY A 324 -14.11 -5.37 15.09
C GLY A 324 -13.63 -4.67 16.36
N SER A 325 -13.86 -5.29 17.52
CA SER A 325 -13.66 -4.67 18.84
C SER A 325 -12.93 -5.60 19.82
N PRO A 326 -12.49 -5.10 21.00
CA PRO A 326 -11.97 -5.95 22.08
C PRO A 326 -12.96 -6.99 22.62
N PHE A 327 -14.25 -6.78 22.40
CA PHE A 327 -15.35 -7.56 22.95
C PHE A 327 -15.88 -8.63 21.99
N GLU A 328 -15.43 -8.61 20.74
CA GLU A 328 -15.79 -9.61 19.73
C GLU A 328 -15.52 -11.04 20.23
N SER A 329 -16.47 -11.94 19.95
CA SER A 329 -16.29 -13.37 20.14
C SER A 329 -15.37 -13.94 19.06
N ASP A 330 -14.73 -15.07 19.32
CA ASP A 330 -13.99 -15.84 18.30
C ASP A 330 -12.74 -15.17 17.66
N ILE A 331 -12.30 -14.01 18.16
CA ILE A 331 -10.99 -13.43 17.83
C ILE A 331 -9.86 -14.06 18.66
N SER A 332 -8.65 -14.10 18.09
CA SER A 332 -7.47 -14.61 18.81
C SER A 332 -7.07 -13.72 19.99
N ASP A 333 -6.35 -14.29 20.97
CA ASP A 333 -5.87 -13.55 22.14
C ASP A 333 -4.94 -12.39 21.77
N GLU A 334 -4.12 -12.55 20.73
CA GLU A 334 -3.23 -11.48 20.26
C GLU A 334 -4.03 -10.33 19.63
N THR A 335 -5.03 -10.62 18.80
CA THR A 335 -5.95 -9.62 18.24
C THR A 335 -6.71 -8.90 19.34
N ARG A 336 -7.24 -9.64 20.32
CA ARG A 336 -7.94 -9.06 21.48
C ARG A 336 -7.02 -8.15 22.29
N THR A 337 -5.77 -8.56 22.48
CA THR A 337 -4.76 -7.75 23.20
C THR A 337 -4.44 -6.47 22.43
N PHE A 338 -4.29 -6.55 21.11
CA PHE A 338 -4.09 -5.39 20.25
C PHE A 338 -5.28 -4.42 20.30
N TYR A 339 -6.51 -4.92 20.19
CA TYR A 339 -7.70 -4.08 20.32
C TYR A 339 -7.74 -3.38 21.69
N LYS A 340 -7.52 -4.10 22.79
CA LYS A 340 -7.44 -3.52 24.14
C LYS A 340 -6.34 -2.46 24.28
N LEU A 341 -5.27 -2.55 23.49
CA LEU A 341 -4.20 -1.56 23.49
C LEU A 341 -4.66 -0.26 22.82
N ILE A 342 -5.28 -0.36 21.63
CA ILE A 342 -5.74 0.81 20.89
C ILE A 342 -6.99 1.44 21.51
N TRP A 343 -7.88 0.65 22.15
CA TRP A 343 -9.10 1.15 22.82
C TRP A 343 -8.84 2.09 24.00
N LYS A 344 -7.59 2.14 24.50
CA LYS A 344 -7.19 3.11 25.53
C LYS A 344 -7.05 4.53 24.98
N TYR A 345 -6.93 4.65 23.67
CA TYR A 345 -6.90 5.93 22.99
C TYR A 345 -8.34 6.25 22.60
N GLY A 346 -8.83 7.40 23.04
CA GLY A 346 -10.09 7.97 22.61
C GLY A 346 -9.89 9.42 22.23
N GLY A 347 -10.81 9.98 21.47
CA GLY A 347 -10.81 11.39 21.11
C GLY A 347 -11.81 11.76 20.05
N SER A 348 -11.89 13.06 19.80
CA SER A 348 -12.72 13.67 18.77
C SER A 348 -11.86 14.29 17.67
N LEU A 349 -12.50 14.60 16.54
CA LEU A 349 -11.86 15.25 15.40
C LEU A 349 -11.10 16.53 15.79
N LYS A 350 -11.64 17.32 16.73
CA LYS A 350 -11.07 18.59 17.22
C LYS A 350 -9.64 18.46 17.74
N GLU A 351 -9.29 17.29 18.26
CA GLU A 351 -8.00 17.04 18.90
C GLU A 351 -6.86 16.78 17.89
N PHE A 352 -7.18 16.65 16.60
CA PHE A 352 -6.20 16.44 15.54
C PHE A 352 -5.57 17.76 15.09
N MET A 353 -4.72 18.31 15.95
CA MET A 353 -4.15 19.67 15.82
C MET A 353 -3.30 19.90 14.56
N ALA A 354 -2.75 18.83 13.97
CA ALA A 354 -1.96 18.92 12.75
C ALA A 354 -2.78 18.76 11.46
N LEU A 355 -4.06 18.39 11.57
CA LEU A 355 -4.89 18.01 10.44
C LEU A 355 -5.25 19.23 9.59
N LYS A 356 -4.87 19.17 8.32
CA LYS A 356 -5.08 20.24 7.33
C LYS A 356 -6.07 19.84 6.25
N ARG A 357 -6.13 18.56 5.89
CA ARG A 357 -7.04 18.06 4.85
C ARG A 357 -7.81 16.87 5.37
N LEU A 358 -9.13 16.95 5.25
CA LEU A 358 -10.05 15.90 5.64
C LEU A 358 -11.02 15.60 4.50
N SER A 359 -11.14 14.34 4.14
CA SER A 359 -12.19 13.85 3.23
C SER A 359 -12.83 12.62 3.85
N LEU A 360 -14.13 12.66 4.14
CA LEU A 360 -14.87 11.58 4.77
C LEU A 360 -16.30 11.50 4.21
N GLY A 361 -16.93 10.34 4.34
CA GLY A 361 -18.39 10.23 4.22
C GLY A 361 -19.11 10.99 5.35
N ILE A 362 -20.35 11.39 5.12
CA ILE A 362 -21.13 12.23 6.03
C ILE A 362 -21.34 11.55 7.40
N HIS A 363 -21.70 10.27 7.44
CA HIS A 363 -21.97 9.58 8.70
C HIS A 363 -20.69 9.38 9.52
N PHE A 364 -19.59 9.02 8.85
CA PHE A 364 -18.28 8.89 9.46
C PHE A 364 -17.82 10.23 10.01
N LEU A 365 -17.93 11.32 9.23
CA LEU A 365 -17.55 12.66 9.65
C LEU A 365 -18.25 13.06 10.95
N LEU A 366 -19.57 12.89 11.02
CA LEU A 366 -20.36 13.24 12.21
C LEU A 366 -20.00 12.32 13.40
N TYR A 367 -19.83 11.02 13.17
CA TYR A 367 -19.42 10.07 14.21
C TYR A 367 -18.05 10.43 14.81
N PHE A 368 -17.08 10.77 13.96
CA PHE A 368 -15.73 11.15 14.38
C PHE A 368 -15.69 12.55 15.03
N ALA A 369 -16.50 13.49 14.56
CA ALA A 369 -16.65 14.81 15.17
C ALA A 369 -17.21 14.70 16.59
N ALA A 370 -18.20 13.83 16.80
CA ALA A 370 -18.76 13.55 18.11
C ALA A 370 -17.78 12.83 19.06
N GLY A 371 -16.82 12.10 18.49
CA GLY A 371 -15.71 11.47 19.20
C GLY A 371 -16.02 10.07 19.74
N VAL A 372 -14.94 9.39 20.13
CA VAL A 372 -14.96 8.02 20.65
C VAL A 372 -14.21 7.97 21.99
N SER A 373 -14.70 7.19 22.94
CA SER A 373 -14.12 7.13 24.29
C SER A 373 -13.82 5.72 24.79
N GLY A 374 -14.15 4.67 24.03
CA GLY A 374 -13.97 3.28 24.46
C GLY A 374 -14.75 2.90 25.74
N GLU A 375 -15.69 3.75 26.15
CA GLU A 375 -16.57 3.59 27.30
C GLU A 375 -17.98 3.22 26.82
N SER A 376 -18.83 2.71 27.72
CA SER A 376 -20.24 2.44 27.42
C SER A 376 -20.95 3.67 26.87
N TYR A 377 -21.84 3.47 25.91
CA TYR A 377 -22.71 4.50 25.34
C TYR A 377 -23.23 5.48 26.41
N LYS A 378 -23.03 6.76 26.14
CA LYS A 378 -23.68 7.86 26.83
C LYS A 378 -24.36 8.70 25.77
N LYS A 379 -25.66 8.92 25.92
CA LYS A 379 -26.42 9.78 25.02
C LYS A 379 -25.69 11.11 24.85
N ARG A 380 -25.35 11.43 23.60
CA ARG A 380 -24.55 12.60 23.29
C ARG A 380 -25.44 13.85 23.35
N GLU A 381 -24.88 14.98 23.77
CA GLU A 381 -25.53 16.26 23.55
C GLU A 381 -25.63 16.52 22.05
N THR A 382 -26.52 17.41 21.63
CA THR A 382 -26.65 17.80 20.21
C THR A 382 -25.29 18.18 19.65
N LEU A 383 -24.84 17.43 18.63
CA LEU A 383 -23.54 17.63 18.00
C LEU A 383 -23.48 19.02 17.34
N ASP A 384 -22.39 19.73 17.55
CA ASP A 384 -22.04 20.93 16.79
C ASP A 384 -20.78 20.62 15.99
N LEU A 385 -20.96 20.27 14.71
CA LEU A 385 -19.83 19.92 13.83
C LEU A 385 -18.80 21.04 13.75
N VAL A 386 -19.24 22.30 13.68
CA VAL A 386 -18.35 23.47 13.55
C VAL A 386 -17.45 23.60 14.77
N ALA A 387 -18.00 23.41 15.97
CA ALA A 387 -17.23 23.43 17.21
C ALA A 387 -16.24 22.26 17.37
N CYS A 388 -16.47 21.17 16.62
CA CYS A 388 -15.65 19.95 16.61
C CYS A 388 -14.58 19.91 15.52
N LEU A 389 -14.53 20.89 14.59
CA LEU A 389 -13.48 20.93 13.58
C LEU A 389 -12.11 21.28 14.19
N PRO A 390 -11.00 20.75 13.65
CA PRO A 390 -9.67 21.18 14.03
C PRO A 390 -9.43 22.64 13.60
N ASN A 391 -8.80 23.43 14.47
CA ASN A 391 -8.54 24.86 14.21
C ASN A 391 -7.67 25.11 12.95
N GLY A 392 -6.81 24.17 12.59
CA GLY A 392 -5.88 24.26 11.46
C GLY A 392 -6.40 23.65 10.15
N LEU A 393 -7.68 23.25 10.09
CA LEU A 393 -8.23 22.59 8.91
C LEU A 393 -8.32 23.57 7.73
N GLU A 394 -7.67 23.21 6.62
CA GLU A 394 -7.60 24.03 5.39
C GLU A 394 -8.53 23.52 4.29
N TYR A 395 -8.83 22.22 4.28
CA TYR A 395 -9.66 21.54 3.29
C TYR A 395 -10.61 20.54 3.94
N LEU A 396 -11.89 20.58 3.57
CA LEU A 396 -12.90 19.60 3.97
C LEU A 396 -13.70 19.12 2.74
N CYS A 397 -13.80 17.81 2.57
CA CYS A 397 -14.66 17.17 1.59
C CYS A 397 -15.63 16.22 2.30
N VAL A 398 -16.92 16.39 2.03
CA VAL A 398 -17.99 15.53 2.57
C VAL A 398 -18.53 14.67 1.44
N ARG A 399 -18.45 13.34 1.57
CA ARG A 399 -18.98 12.39 0.57
C ARG A 399 -20.35 11.87 1.02
N GLY A 400 -21.19 11.49 0.06
CA GLY A 400 -22.51 10.91 0.29
C GLY A 400 -23.55 11.85 0.90
N TYR A 401 -23.26 13.15 1.04
CA TYR A 401 -24.26 14.11 1.51
C TYR A 401 -25.18 14.55 0.37
N GLN A 402 -26.50 14.41 0.60
CA GLN A 402 -27.54 14.89 -0.29
C GLN A 402 -28.58 15.70 0.49
N LYS A 403 -28.76 16.96 0.07
CA LYS A 403 -29.66 17.90 0.75
C LYS A 403 -31.12 17.42 0.72
N GLY A 404 -31.79 17.47 1.88
CA GLY A 404 -33.19 17.08 2.04
C GLY A 404 -33.42 15.62 2.42
N GLU A 405 -32.38 14.79 2.49
CA GLU A 405 -32.50 13.39 2.94
C GLU A 405 -32.51 13.26 4.47
N SER A 406 -31.79 14.13 5.17
CA SER A 406 -31.74 14.17 6.63
C SER A 406 -31.72 15.61 7.12
N GLU A 407 -32.78 16.00 7.84
CA GLU A 407 -32.88 17.35 8.41
C GLU A 407 -31.73 17.66 9.37
N GLU A 408 -31.26 16.65 10.12
CA GLU A 408 -30.11 16.79 11.01
C GLU A 408 -28.82 17.05 10.23
N HIS A 409 -28.56 16.30 9.16
CA HIS A 409 -27.38 16.52 8.32
C HIS A 409 -27.44 17.91 7.66
N ASP A 410 -28.61 18.30 7.16
CA ASP A 410 -28.83 19.62 6.55
C ASP A 410 -28.52 20.76 7.53
N GLN A 411 -28.96 20.64 8.78
CA GLN A 411 -28.65 21.63 9.83
C GLN A 411 -27.13 21.73 10.07
N GLN A 412 -26.43 20.61 10.16
CA GLN A 412 -24.96 20.61 10.33
C GLN A 412 -24.24 21.21 9.12
N MET A 413 -24.68 20.87 7.90
CA MET A 413 -24.07 21.35 6.66
C MET A 413 -24.34 22.84 6.41
N ASP A 414 -25.55 23.32 6.70
CA ASP A 414 -25.89 24.76 6.59
C ASP A 414 -25.09 25.59 7.62
N ALA A 415 -24.89 25.07 8.83
CA ALA A 415 -24.01 25.68 9.84
C ALA A 415 -22.54 25.72 9.36
N LEU A 416 -22.05 24.64 8.77
CA LEU A 416 -20.70 24.54 8.20
C LEU A 416 -20.48 25.53 7.05
N ILE A 417 -21.45 25.66 6.13
CA ILE A 417 -21.40 26.66 5.05
C ILE A 417 -21.34 28.08 5.63
N THR A 418 -22.17 28.36 6.64
CA THR A 418 -22.20 29.69 7.29
C THR A 418 -20.86 30.00 7.95
N PHE A 419 -20.28 29.02 8.65
CA PHE A 419 -18.97 29.14 9.26
C PHE A 419 -17.86 29.38 8.22
N TYR A 420 -17.85 28.62 7.12
CA TYR A 420 -16.93 28.80 6.01
C TYR A 420 -17.03 30.21 5.38
N LYS A 421 -18.25 30.65 5.05
CA LYS A 421 -18.50 31.98 4.45
C LYS A 421 -18.16 33.14 5.38
N SER A 422 -18.17 32.92 6.70
CA SER A 422 -17.79 33.96 7.66
C SER A 422 -16.30 34.34 7.60
N GLY A 423 -15.44 33.49 7.04
CA GLY A 423 -13.99 33.68 7.02
C GLY A 423 -13.33 33.59 8.41
N SER A 424 -14.04 33.11 9.43
CA SER A 424 -13.55 33.00 10.81
C SER A 424 -12.65 31.80 11.06
N SER A 425 -12.42 30.95 10.05
CA SER A 425 -11.66 29.71 10.13
C SER A 425 -10.49 29.68 9.14
N GLN A 426 -9.63 28.67 9.23
CA GLN A 426 -8.56 28.44 8.24
C GLN A 426 -9.03 27.66 7.01
N LEU A 427 -10.30 27.29 6.95
CA LEU A 427 -10.87 26.47 5.89
C LEU A 427 -10.93 27.29 4.59
N ARG A 428 -10.19 26.84 3.57
CA ARG A 428 -10.06 27.51 2.27
C ARG A 428 -10.88 26.85 1.18
N GLU A 429 -11.15 25.56 1.33
CA GLU A 429 -11.86 24.76 0.35
C GLU A 429 -12.83 23.83 1.07
N LEU A 430 -14.08 23.85 0.59
CA LEU A 430 -15.17 23.03 1.08
C LEU A 430 -15.86 22.37 -0.12
N LYS A 431 -15.97 21.04 -0.10
CA LYS A 431 -16.52 20.24 -1.20
C LYS A 431 -17.58 19.26 -0.69
N GLY A 432 -18.51 18.90 -1.58
CA GLY A 432 -19.50 17.88 -1.31
C GLY A 432 -20.72 18.33 -0.51
N ILE A 433 -20.98 19.65 -0.44
CA ILE A 433 -22.21 20.20 0.16
C ILE A 433 -23.15 20.74 -0.91
N ASP A 434 -22.65 21.62 -1.78
CA ASP A 434 -23.44 22.17 -2.89
C ASP A 434 -23.57 21.18 -4.07
N GLU A 435 -22.66 20.21 -4.14
CA GLU A 435 -22.63 19.14 -5.15
C GLU A 435 -22.55 17.78 -4.43
N LEU A 436 -23.27 16.79 -4.95
CA LEU A 436 -23.13 15.41 -4.47
C LEU A 436 -21.81 14.84 -4.97
N ILE A 437 -20.95 14.43 -4.03
CA ILE A 437 -19.81 13.57 -4.29
C ILE A 437 -20.19 12.18 -3.78
N PRO A 438 -20.38 11.17 -4.65
CA PRO A 438 -20.75 9.84 -4.20
C PRO A 438 -19.65 9.21 -3.36
N ASN A 439 -20.03 8.29 -2.46
CA ASN A 439 -19.07 7.40 -1.83
C ASN A 439 -18.53 6.41 -2.86
N ALA A 440 -17.33 5.88 -2.64
CA ALA A 440 -16.85 4.74 -3.40
C ALA A 440 -17.71 3.51 -3.15
N GLU A 441 -17.93 2.70 -4.19
CA GLU A 441 -18.76 1.50 -4.14
C GLU A 441 -18.02 0.29 -4.71
N VAL A 442 -18.32 -0.88 -4.15
CA VAL A 442 -17.90 -2.18 -4.68
C VAL A 442 -18.70 -2.48 -5.94
N VAL A 443 -18.06 -3.09 -6.94
CA VAL A 443 -18.77 -3.55 -8.13
C VAL A 443 -19.44 -4.88 -7.79
N HIS A 444 -20.77 -4.89 -7.64
CA HIS A 444 -21.53 -6.09 -7.24
C HIS A 444 -21.88 -7.04 -8.40
N ASP A 445 -21.82 -6.57 -9.65
CA ASP A 445 -22.06 -7.38 -10.84
C ASP A 445 -20.99 -7.07 -11.90
N PRO A 446 -19.74 -7.53 -11.69
CA PRO A 446 -18.63 -7.17 -12.57
C PRO A 446 -18.74 -7.81 -13.97
N ASP A 447 -19.70 -8.73 -14.18
CA ASP A 447 -20.02 -9.27 -15.50
C ASP A 447 -20.85 -8.30 -16.34
N ASN A 448 -21.77 -7.57 -15.71
CA ASN A 448 -22.63 -6.60 -16.40
C ASN A 448 -22.15 -5.15 -16.28
N ASP A 449 -21.32 -4.84 -15.28
CA ASP A 449 -20.82 -3.50 -14.96
C ASP A 449 -19.29 -3.37 -15.15
N ASP A 450 -18.76 -3.95 -16.23
CA ASP A 450 -17.34 -3.92 -16.57
C ASP A 450 -16.73 -2.50 -16.64
N HIS A 451 -17.50 -1.53 -17.09
CA HIS A 451 -17.15 -0.12 -17.18
C HIS A 451 -16.89 0.56 -15.82
N LEU A 452 -17.30 -0.06 -14.70
CA LEU A 452 -17.03 0.40 -13.34
C LEU A 452 -15.75 -0.21 -12.76
N LEU A 453 -15.14 -1.19 -13.44
CA LEU A 453 -13.94 -1.87 -12.97
C LEU A 453 -12.72 -0.97 -13.10
N TRP A 454 -12.03 -0.81 -11.98
CA TRP A 454 -10.76 -0.08 -11.92
C TRP A 454 -9.60 -1.00 -12.34
N SER A 455 -8.69 -0.47 -13.15
CA SER A 455 -7.53 -1.21 -13.66
C SER A 455 -6.21 -0.47 -13.43
N LEU A 456 -5.13 -1.24 -13.33
CA LEU A 456 -3.77 -0.68 -13.22
C LEU A 456 -3.32 0.05 -14.50
N GLU A 457 -4.06 -0.06 -15.60
CA GLU A 457 -3.77 0.67 -16.84
C GLU A 457 -3.85 2.17 -16.65
N GLU A 458 -4.71 2.65 -15.74
CA GLU A 458 -4.78 4.06 -15.34
C GLU A 458 -3.46 4.57 -14.75
N LEU A 459 -2.65 3.68 -14.17
CA LEU A 459 -1.32 3.96 -13.63
C LEU A 459 -0.19 3.61 -14.63
N GLY A 460 -0.54 3.12 -15.82
CA GLY A 460 0.39 2.76 -16.88
C GLY A 460 1.02 1.37 -16.74
N TYR A 461 0.39 0.46 -15.99
CA TYR A 461 0.76 -0.96 -15.97
C TYR A 461 -0.21 -1.77 -16.85
N GLU A 462 0.25 -2.88 -17.41
CA GLU A 462 -0.63 -3.79 -18.16
C GLU A 462 -1.72 -4.34 -17.21
N SER A 463 -2.97 -4.42 -17.69
CA SER A 463 -4.05 -5.07 -16.95
C SER A 463 -3.77 -6.55 -16.75
N ASP A 464 -4.33 -7.12 -15.66
CA ASP A 464 -4.43 -8.56 -15.50
C ASP A 464 -5.41 -9.18 -16.50
#